data_AF-A0A163DCB2-F1
#
_entry.id   AF-A0A163DCB2-F1
#
_cell.length_a   1.000
_cell.length_b   1.000
_cell.length_c   1.000
_cell.angle_alpha   90.00
_cell.angle_beta   90.00
_cell.angle_gamma   90.00
#
_symmetry.space_group_name_H-M   'P 1'
#
loop_
_entity.id
_entity.type
_entity.pdbx_description
1 polymer ?
#
loop_
_entity_poly.entity_id
_entity_poly.type
_entity_poly.pdbx_seq_one_letter_code
_entity_poly.pdbx_strand_id
1 'polypeptide(L)'
;PKKIELIGTDGKRYCFLCKTSDDLRKDARVMEFCYMINNFLRKDPEARDRSLYIRTYAVIPLGHEWGLLQWIDNLETLKLITAREYEKHGIDYQKINRFIKEILPRQEYKDIFISKSNLFCLTFFLCYSFPCHLNNWFLDCFPEPSLWLAARTRYTNTLAVMSIVGYVLGLGDRHAENILFDRLSGDCIHVDLNMLFDKGSDLPVPEVVPFRLTQSLVDALGVLGYKGKFEKSCRVTLRVLQENKESLLSVFETFVHDPV
;
A
#
# COMPACT_ATOMS: atom_id res chain seq x y z
N PRO A 1 -17.48 6.84 -11.35
CA PRO A 1 -16.15 6.90 -12.01
C PRO A 1 -16.21 6.26 -13.41
N LYS A 2 -15.46 6.80 -14.38
CA LYS A 2 -15.42 6.28 -15.76
C LYS A 2 -13.98 6.05 -16.20
N LYS A 3 -13.65 4.91 -16.82
CA LYS A 3 -12.35 4.68 -17.44
C LYS A 3 -12.35 5.29 -18.85
N ILE A 4 -11.35 6.11 -19.16
CA ILE A 4 -11.11 6.69 -20.48
C ILE A 4 -9.76 6.19 -21.00
N GLU A 5 -9.65 6.02 -22.31
CA GLU A 5 -8.41 5.64 -23.00
C GLU A 5 -8.02 6.78 -23.94
N LEU A 6 -6.78 7.26 -23.83
CA LEU A 6 -6.20 8.30 -24.66
C LEU A 6 -5.06 7.69 -25.49
N ILE A 7 -4.96 8.04 -26.76
CA ILE A 7 -3.85 7.63 -27.63
C ILE A 7 -2.86 8.79 -27.68
N GLY A 8 -1.64 8.54 -27.20
CA GLY A 8 -0.55 9.52 -27.26
C GLY A 8 -0.05 9.75 -28.68
N THR A 9 0.70 10.83 -28.88
CA THR A 9 1.39 11.09 -30.15
C THR A 9 2.45 10.04 -30.49
N ASP A 10 2.87 9.25 -29.51
CA ASP A 10 3.73 8.07 -29.64
C ASP A 10 2.98 6.78 -30.06
N GLY A 11 1.66 6.87 -30.29
CA GLY A 11 0.79 5.75 -30.62
C GLY A 11 0.48 4.82 -29.45
N LYS A 12 0.96 5.12 -28.24
CA LYS A 12 0.68 4.31 -27.04
C LYS A 12 -0.66 4.69 -26.44
N ARG A 13 -1.30 3.70 -25.82
CA ARG A 13 -2.57 3.88 -25.10
C ARG A 13 -2.28 4.21 -23.64
N TYR A 14 -2.90 5.28 -23.16
CA TYR A 14 -2.83 5.73 -21.78
C TYR A 14 -4.24 5.72 -21.20
N CYS A 15 -4.46 4.86 -20.21
CA CYS A 15 -5.74 4.77 -19.54
C CYS A 15 -5.79 5.72 -18.35
N PHE A 16 -6.94 6.37 -18.13
CA PHE A 16 -7.21 7.20 -16.97
C PHE A 16 -8.57 6.86 -16.37
N LEU A 17 -8.67 6.93 -15.06
CA LEU A 17 -9.91 6.90 -14.31
C LEU A 17 -10.36 8.34 -14.05
N CYS A 18 -11.50 8.72 -14.62
CA CYS A 18 -12.20 9.94 -14.26
C CYS A 18 -12.93 9.72 -12.93
N LYS A 19 -12.41 10.36 -11.88
CA LYS A 19 -13.03 10.39 -10.55
C LYS A 19 -13.85 11.68 -10.46
N THR A 20 -15.10 11.52 -10.02
CA THR A 20 -16.07 12.60 -9.80
C THR A 20 -16.45 12.59 -8.33
N SER A 21 -16.73 13.75 -7.76
CA SER A 21 -17.06 13.95 -6.35
C SER A 21 -15.89 13.72 -5.39
N ASP A 22 -14.65 13.93 -5.86
CA ASP A 22 -13.46 13.83 -5.02
C ASP A 22 -12.42 14.89 -5.41
N ASP A 23 -11.73 15.40 -4.40
CA ASP A 23 -10.72 16.44 -4.56
C ASP A 23 -9.32 15.82 -4.68
N LEU A 24 -8.90 15.62 -5.93
CA LEU A 24 -7.63 14.99 -6.24
C LEU A 24 -6.40 15.88 -5.97
N ARG A 25 -6.56 17.12 -5.49
CA ARG A 25 -5.42 18.00 -5.18
C ARG A 25 -4.54 17.37 -4.10
N LYS A 26 -5.12 16.71 -3.10
CA LYS A 26 -4.37 15.98 -2.05
C LYS A 26 -3.57 14.83 -2.66
N ASP A 27 -4.21 13.98 -3.46
CA ASP A 27 -3.53 12.88 -4.16
C ASP A 27 -2.39 13.38 -5.07
N ALA A 28 -2.60 14.49 -5.80
CA ALA A 28 -1.59 15.08 -6.67
C ALA A 28 -0.36 15.53 -5.89
N ARG A 29 -0.55 16.22 -4.77
CA ARG A 29 0.53 16.66 -3.88
C ARG A 29 1.29 15.49 -3.25
N VAL A 30 0.58 14.43 -2.84
CA VAL A 30 1.25 13.20 -2.36
C VAL A 30 2.08 12.55 -3.48
N MET A 31 1.58 12.54 -4.72
CA MET A 31 2.36 12.03 -5.84
C MET A 31 3.59 12.90 -6.15
N GLU A 32 3.48 14.22 -6.11
CA GLU A 32 4.63 15.15 -6.19
C GLU A 32 5.68 14.83 -5.13
N PHE A 33 5.25 14.62 -3.89
CA PHE A 33 6.11 14.20 -2.80
C PHE A 33 6.80 12.85 -3.08
N CYS A 34 6.06 11.85 -3.57
CA CYS A 34 6.63 10.57 -3.99
C CYS A 34 7.62 10.71 -5.15
N TYR A 35 7.38 11.59 -6.11
CA TYR A 35 8.34 11.90 -7.19
C TYR A 35 9.63 12.50 -6.65
N MET A 36 9.54 13.39 -5.67
CA MET A 36 10.71 13.97 -5.01
C MET A 36 11.53 12.90 -4.26
N ILE A 37 10.87 12.00 -3.53
CA ILE A 37 11.55 10.88 -2.85
C ILE A 37 12.25 9.98 -3.87
N ASN A 38 11.59 9.65 -4.99
CA ASN A 38 12.22 8.89 -6.06
C ASN A 38 13.50 9.55 -6.59
N ASN A 39 13.55 10.88 -6.65
CA ASN A 39 14.76 11.60 -7.05
C ASN A 39 15.87 11.49 -6.00
N PHE A 40 15.55 11.54 -4.70
CA PHE A 40 16.54 11.32 -3.64
C PHE A 40 17.07 9.88 -3.65
N LEU A 41 16.20 8.88 -3.76
CA LEU A 41 16.58 7.47 -3.83
C LEU A 41 17.48 7.15 -5.04
N ARG A 42 17.30 7.83 -6.18
CA ARG A 42 18.18 7.65 -7.35
C ARG A 42 19.57 8.28 -7.16
N LYS A 43 19.67 9.34 -6.36
CA LYS A 43 20.93 10.05 -6.08
C LYS A 43 21.76 9.31 -5.03
N ASP A 44 21.11 8.70 -4.04
CA ASP A 44 21.78 7.90 -3.01
C ASP A 44 22.36 6.60 -3.61
N PRO A 45 23.69 6.33 -3.48
CA PRO A 45 24.31 5.14 -4.07
C PRO A 45 23.73 3.82 -3.56
N GLU A 46 23.45 3.72 -2.26
CA GLU A 46 23.00 2.47 -1.63
C GLU A 46 21.57 2.11 -2.05
N ALA A 47 20.70 3.12 -2.14
CA ALA A 47 19.33 3.01 -2.61
C ALA A 47 19.29 2.68 -4.11
N ARG A 48 20.15 3.32 -4.92
CA ARG A 48 20.27 3.03 -6.35
C ARG A 48 20.74 1.60 -6.61
N ASP A 49 21.76 1.12 -5.90
CA ASP A 49 22.25 -0.25 -6.03
C ASP A 49 21.19 -1.30 -5.66
N ARG A 50 20.27 -0.94 -4.76
CA ARG A 50 19.10 -1.76 -4.40
C ARG A 50 17.91 -1.58 -5.34
N SER A 51 17.96 -0.62 -6.27
CA SER A 51 16.83 -0.21 -7.10
C SER A 51 15.60 0.14 -6.26
N LEU A 52 15.77 1.00 -5.24
CA LEU A 52 14.67 1.49 -4.43
C LEU A 52 13.90 2.60 -5.16
N TYR A 53 12.57 2.47 -5.21
CA TYR A 53 11.67 3.47 -5.74
C TYR A 53 10.26 3.28 -5.16
N ILE A 54 9.45 4.33 -5.27
CA ILE A 54 8.00 4.31 -5.12
C ILE A 54 7.41 4.21 -6.53
N ARG A 55 6.49 3.27 -6.72
CA ARG A 55 5.73 3.18 -7.97
C ARG A 55 4.64 4.25 -7.96
N THR A 56 4.84 5.33 -8.73
CA THR A 56 3.93 6.47 -8.83
C THR A 56 2.98 6.35 -10.01
N TYR A 57 1.90 7.12 -9.97
CA TYR A 57 0.95 7.29 -11.07
C TYR A 57 0.63 8.77 -11.26
N ALA A 58 0.19 9.15 -12.46
CA ALA A 58 -0.21 10.52 -12.73
C ALA A 58 -1.56 10.84 -12.07
N VAL A 59 -1.64 12.03 -11.46
CA VAL A 59 -2.87 12.59 -10.89
C VAL A 59 -3.01 13.99 -11.46
N ILE A 60 -4.13 14.25 -12.12
CA ILE A 60 -4.40 15.51 -12.81
C ILE A 60 -5.70 16.08 -12.24
N PRO A 61 -5.63 16.95 -11.22
CA PRO A 61 -6.79 17.70 -10.76
C PRO A 61 -7.25 18.64 -11.87
N LEU A 62 -8.53 18.58 -12.25
CA LEU A 62 -9.10 19.43 -13.30
C LEU A 62 -10.13 20.42 -12.75
N GLY A 63 -10.70 20.13 -11.58
CA GLY A 63 -11.52 21.05 -10.80
C GLY A 63 -11.58 20.62 -9.33
N HIS A 64 -12.44 21.28 -8.53
CA HIS A 64 -12.54 21.05 -7.09
C HIS A 64 -13.08 19.66 -6.70
N GLU A 65 -13.85 19.02 -7.58
CA GLU A 65 -14.49 17.72 -7.29
C GLU A 65 -14.28 16.71 -8.41
N TRP A 66 -13.35 16.96 -9.32
CA TRP A 66 -13.11 16.06 -10.43
C TRP A 66 -11.69 16.18 -11.00
N GLY A 67 -11.21 15.06 -11.52
CA GLY A 67 -9.94 14.98 -12.21
C GLY A 67 -9.65 13.58 -12.70
N LEU A 68 -8.41 13.36 -13.12
CA LEU A 68 -7.97 12.12 -13.74
C LEU A 68 -6.89 11.46 -12.88
N LEU A 69 -7.07 10.17 -12.63
CA LEU A 69 -6.04 9.29 -12.07
C LEU A 69 -5.56 8.37 -13.18
N GLN A 70 -4.25 8.23 -13.36
CA GLN A 70 -3.73 7.26 -14.32
C GLN A 70 -4.16 5.86 -13.90
N TRP A 71 -4.76 5.14 -14.84
CA TRP A 71 -5.11 3.75 -14.67
C TRP A 71 -3.88 2.90 -15.01
N ILE A 72 -3.39 2.16 -14.03
CA ILE A 72 -2.34 1.17 -14.22
C ILE A 72 -3.00 -0.18 -14.45
N ASP A 73 -2.71 -0.80 -15.59
CA ASP A 73 -3.21 -2.15 -15.90
C ASP A 73 -2.48 -3.23 -15.09
N ASN A 74 -3.10 -4.40 -15.00
CA ASN A 74 -2.55 -5.60 -14.32
C ASN A 74 -2.38 -5.45 -12.80
N LEU A 75 -3.01 -4.44 -12.18
CA LEU A 75 -3.07 -4.32 -10.74
C LEU A 75 -4.16 -5.20 -10.14
N GLU A 76 -3.81 -5.95 -9.10
CA GLU A 76 -4.76 -6.69 -8.29
C GLU A 76 -4.68 -6.26 -6.83
N THR A 77 -5.83 -6.03 -6.19
CA THR A 77 -5.86 -5.68 -4.78
C THR A 77 -5.46 -6.86 -3.91
N LEU A 78 -4.80 -6.59 -2.78
CA LEU A 78 -4.48 -7.62 -1.80
C LEU A 78 -5.73 -8.41 -1.37
N LYS A 79 -6.88 -7.74 -1.24
CA LYS A 79 -8.17 -8.37 -0.90
C LYS A 79 -8.56 -9.42 -1.94
N LEU A 80 -8.50 -9.05 -3.23
CA LEU A 80 -8.90 -9.92 -4.32
C LEU A 80 -7.94 -11.11 -4.44
N ILE A 81 -6.63 -10.88 -4.31
CA ILE A 81 -5.64 -11.96 -4.31
C ILE A 81 -5.89 -12.92 -3.15
N THR A 82 -6.05 -12.39 -1.93
CA THR A 82 -6.26 -13.22 -0.73
C THR A 82 -7.54 -14.04 -0.85
N ALA A 83 -8.64 -13.44 -1.33
CA ALA A 83 -9.90 -14.15 -1.53
C ALA A 83 -9.76 -15.31 -2.52
N ARG A 84 -9.10 -15.09 -3.67
CA ARG A 84 -8.86 -16.14 -4.67
C ARG A 84 -7.97 -17.26 -4.14
N GLU A 85 -6.89 -16.91 -3.43
CA GLU A 85 -6.00 -17.92 -2.85
C GLU A 85 -6.72 -18.76 -1.78
N TYR A 86 -7.59 -18.15 -0.98
CA TYR A 86 -8.41 -18.89 -0.01
C TYR A 86 -9.39 -19.84 -0.69
N GLU A 87 -10.06 -19.40 -1.76
CA GLU A 87 -10.96 -20.26 -2.54
C GLU A 87 -10.23 -21.48 -3.13
N LYS A 88 -9.00 -21.31 -3.64
CA LYS A 88 -8.16 -22.44 -4.12
C LYS A 88 -7.88 -23.48 -3.03
N HIS A 89 -7.83 -23.07 -1.77
CA HIS A 89 -7.57 -23.95 -0.62
C HIS A 89 -8.86 -24.38 0.10
N GLY A 90 -10.03 -24.17 -0.51
CA GLY A 90 -11.32 -24.57 0.05
C GLY A 90 -11.79 -23.69 1.21
N ILE A 91 -11.18 -22.53 1.41
CA ILE A 91 -11.51 -21.57 2.47
C ILE A 91 -12.48 -20.53 1.91
N ASP A 92 -13.70 -20.51 2.43
CA ASP A 92 -14.74 -19.57 2.01
C ASP A 92 -14.54 -18.20 2.67
N TYR A 93 -14.02 -17.24 1.89
CA TYR A 93 -13.77 -15.87 2.34
C TYR A 93 -15.04 -15.15 2.85
N GLN A 94 -16.23 -15.46 2.31
CA GLN A 94 -17.47 -14.84 2.76
C GLN A 94 -17.89 -15.36 4.14
N LYS A 95 -17.70 -16.65 4.40
CA LYS A 95 -17.93 -17.24 5.74
C LYS A 95 -16.99 -16.61 6.78
N ILE A 96 -15.71 -16.39 6.44
CA ILE A 96 -14.77 -15.69 7.32
C ILE A 96 -15.28 -14.30 7.66
N ASN A 97 -15.66 -13.51 6.65
CA ASN A 97 -16.14 -12.15 6.88
C ASN A 97 -17.41 -12.12 7.74
N ARG A 98 -18.30 -13.11 7.60
CA ARG A 98 -19.49 -13.23 8.44
C ARG A 98 -19.12 -13.56 9.88
N PHE A 99 -18.29 -14.58 10.07
CA PHE A 99 -17.78 -14.99 11.38
C PHE A 99 -17.07 -13.86 12.13
N ILE A 100 -16.21 -13.12 11.44
CA ILE A 100 -15.51 -11.95 12.00
C ILE A 100 -16.51 -10.86 12.41
N LYS A 101 -17.55 -10.59 11.59
CA LYS A 101 -18.59 -9.60 11.91
C LYS A 101 -19.50 -10.03 13.07
N GLU A 102 -19.64 -11.33 13.31
CA GLU A 102 -20.42 -11.86 14.44
C GLU A 102 -19.61 -11.82 15.75
N ILE A 103 -18.30 -12.02 15.68
CA ILE A 103 -17.41 -12.03 16.85
C ILE A 103 -16.94 -10.63 17.24
N LEU A 104 -16.66 -9.75 16.27
CA LEU A 104 -16.28 -8.38 16.57
C LEU A 104 -17.52 -7.56 16.92
N PRO A 105 -17.60 -6.99 18.14
CA PRO A 105 -18.72 -6.15 18.52
C PRO A 105 -18.89 -4.99 17.54
N ARG A 106 -20.13 -4.72 17.12
CA ARG A 106 -20.48 -3.47 16.43
C ARG A 106 -20.05 -2.29 17.29
N GLN A 107 -19.77 -1.14 16.65
CA GLN A 107 -19.26 0.09 17.28
C GLN A 107 -20.02 0.54 18.55
N GLU A 108 -21.26 0.10 18.73
CA GLU A 108 -22.12 0.37 19.88
C GLU A 108 -21.74 -0.38 21.18
N TYR A 109 -20.86 -1.38 21.14
CA TYR A 109 -20.52 -2.23 22.31
C TYR A 109 -19.05 -2.17 22.75
N LYS A 110 -18.36 -1.06 22.48
CA LYS A 110 -16.93 -0.86 22.84
C LYS A 110 -16.64 -1.08 24.33
N ASP A 111 -17.61 -0.79 25.20
CA ASP A 111 -17.39 -0.82 26.64
C ASP A 111 -17.56 -2.21 27.26
N ILE A 112 -18.02 -3.22 26.51
CA ILE A 112 -18.61 -4.39 27.14
C ILE A 112 -17.72 -5.66 27.14
N PHE A 113 -16.87 -6.02 26.15
CA PHE A 113 -16.39 -7.44 26.18
C PHE A 113 -15.02 -7.86 25.60
N ILE A 114 -14.07 -6.98 25.28
CA ILE A 114 -12.75 -7.47 24.81
C ILE A 114 -11.60 -6.82 25.60
N SER A 115 -11.14 -7.52 26.63
CA SER A 115 -9.83 -7.24 27.23
C SER A 115 -8.74 -7.35 26.15
N LYS A 116 -7.63 -6.60 26.28
CA LYS A 116 -6.49 -6.71 25.34
C LYS A 116 -6.05 -8.17 25.14
N SER A 117 -6.14 -8.98 26.19
CA SER A 117 -5.84 -10.41 26.17
C SER A 117 -6.81 -11.20 25.27
N ASN A 118 -8.11 -10.94 25.35
CA ASN A 118 -9.10 -11.60 24.49
C ASN A 118 -8.92 -11.20 23.02
N LEU A 119 -8.59 -9.94 22.74
CA LEU A 119 -8.29 -9.49 21.36
C LEU A 119 -7.05 -10.19 20.82
N PHE A 120 -6.01 -10.33 21.64
CA PHE A 120 -4.80 -11.05 21.28
C PHE A 120 -5.09 -12.53 20.96
N CYS A 121 -5.82 -13.22 21.84
CA CYS A 121 -6.21 -14.62 21.63
C CYS A 121 -7.05 -14.80 20.36
N LEU A 122 -8.02 -13.91 20.13
CA LEU A 122 -8.84 -13.92 18.92
C LEU A 122 -7.98 -13.70 17.67
N THR A 123 -7.10 -12.70 17.70
CA THR A 123 -6.19 -12.39 16.58
C THR A 123 -5.29 -13.59 16.28
N PHE A 124 -4.69 -14.19 17.31
CA PHE A 124 -3.87 -15.39 17.17
C PHE A 124 -4.66 -16.57 16.57
N PHE A 125 -5.87 -16.82 17.08
CA PHE A 125 -6.75 -17.87 16.57
C PHE A 125 -7.11 -17.65 15.10
N LEU A 126 -7.47 -16.43 14.71
CA LEU A 126 -7.79 -16.08 13.31
C LEU A 126 -6.55 -16.25 12.42
N CYS A 127 -5.40 -15.75 12.84
CA CYS A 127 -4.13 -15.88 12.13
C CYS A 127 -3.73 -17.34 11.91
N TYR A 128 -3.93 -18.20 12.92
CA TYR A 128 -3.66 -19.63 12.82
C TYR A 128 -4.66 -20.38 11.94
N SER A 129 -5.96 -20.02 12.04
CA SER A 129 -7.03 -20.66 11.26
C SER A 129 -7.00 -20.28 9.78
N PHE A 130 -6.43 -19.12 9.44
CA PHE A 130 -6.39 -18.58 8.08
C PHE A 130 -4.93 -18.33 7.66
N PRO A 131 -4.25 -19.37 7.14
CA PRO A 131 -2.85 -19.27 6.75
C PRO A 131 -2.63 -18.33 5.56
N CYS A 132 -1.37 -17.90 5.40
CA CYS A 132 -0.98 -16.98 4.35
C CYS A 132 -0.71 -17.73 3.04
N HIS A 133 -1.19 -17.17 1.94
CA HIS A 133 -1.00 -17.74 0.60
C HIS A 133 -0.53 -16.69 -0.40
N LEU A 134 -0.03 -15.53 0.06
CA LEU A 134 0.40 -14.47 -0.85
C LEU A 134 1.64 -14.90 -1.64
N ASN A 135 2.55 -15.68 -1.03
CA ASN A 135 3.67 -16.25 -1.76
C ASN A 135 3.24 -17.18 -2.92
N ASN A 136 2.12 -17.90 -2.80
CA ASN A 136 1.59 -18.74 -3.87
C ASN A 136 1.18 -17.90 -5.10
N TRP A 137 0.57 -16.73 -4.88
CA TRP A 137 0.24 -15.81 -5.96
C TRP A 137 1.49 -15.35 -6.74
N PHE A 138 2.62 -15.13 -6.06
CA PHE A 138 3.88 -14.80 -6.72
C PHE A 138 4.41 -15.97 -7.56
N LEU A 139 4.27 -17.21 -7.10
CA LEU A 139 4.66 -18.40 -7.86
C LEU A 139 3.77 -18.58 -9.10
N ASP A 140 2.47 -18.34 -8.97
CA ASP A 140 1.51 -18.44 -10.07
C ASP A 140 1.71 -17.36 -11.13
N CYS A 141 2.01 -16.11 -10.71
CA CYS A 141 2.25 -15.01 -11.65
C CYS A 141 3.63 -15.09 -12.31
N PHE A 142 4.64 -15.63 -11.60
CA PHE A 142 6.02 -15.70 -12.05
C PHE A 142 6.56 -17.13 -11.96
N PRO A 143 6.18 -18.03 -12.88
CA PRO A 143 6.63 -19.43 -12.84
C PRO A 143 8.13 -19.59 -13.15
N GLU A 144 8.73 -18.64 -13.87
CA GLU A 144 10.17 -18.64 -14.14
C GLU A 144 10.96 -18.18 -12.89
N PRO A 145 11.91 -18.97 -12.36
CA PRO A 145 12.61 -18.65 -11.10
C PRO A 145 13.34 -17.30 -11.09
N SER A 146 13.91 -16.90 -12.22
CA SER A 146 14.62 -15.63 -12.39
C SER A 146 13.64 -14.44 -12.25
N LEU A 147 12.50 -14.50 -12.94
CA LEU A 147 11.43 -13.50 -12.92
C LEU A 147 10.76 -13.46 -11.55
N TRP A 148 10.53 -14.61 -10.92
CA TRP A 148 10.01 -14.69 -9.56
C TRP A 148 10.92 -13.99 -8.56
N LEU A 149 12.23 -14.27 -8.60
CA LEU A 149 13.19 -13.64 -7.70
C LEU A 149 13.26 -12.12 -7.91
N ALA A 150 13.20 -11.67 -9.16
CA ALA A 150 13.16 -10.26 -9.52
C ALA A 150 11.85 -9.59 -9.05
N ALA A 151 10.70 -10.24 -9.25
CA ALA A 151 9.39 -9.75 -8.83
C ALA A 151 9.29 -9.65 -7.30
N ARG A 152 9.70 -10.69 -6.57
CA ARG A 152 9.74 -10.67 -5.10
C ARG A 152 10.70 -9.60 -4.57
N THR A 153 11.82 -9.36 -5.27
CA THR A 153 12.74 -8.26 -4.96
C THR A 153 12.06 -6.90 -5.12
N ARG A 154 11.36 -6.69 -6.23
CA ARG A 154 10.62 -5.45 -6.52
C ARG A 154 9.50 -5.22 -5.52
N TYR A 155 8.71 -6.25 -5.23
CA TYR A 155 7.72 -6.27 -4.15
C TYR A 155 8.33 -5.83 -2.82
N THR A 156 9.41 -6.48 -2.39
CA THR A 156 10.04 -6.20 -1.10
C THR A 156 10.51 -4.75 -1.01
N ASN A 157 11.13 -4.24 -2.08
CA ASN A 157 11.67 -2.89 -2.12
C ASN A 157 10.54 -1.84 -2.13
N THR A 158 9.56 -1.98 -3.02
CA THR A 158 8.45 -1.03 -3.14
C THR A 158 7.58 -1.00 -1.88
N LEU A 159 7.32 -2.17 -1.28
CA LEU A 159 6.64 -2.26 0.01
C LEU A 159 7.44 -1.58 1.13
N ALA A 160 8.75 -1.84 1.23
CA ALA A 160 9.60 -1.23 2.25
C ALA A 160 9.65 0.30 2.13
N VAL A 161 9.87 0.80 0.92
CA VAL A 161 9.93 2.24 0.67
C VAL A 161 8.59 2.89 1.03
N MET A 162 7.47 2.37 0.53
CA MET A 162 6.15 2.96 0.80
C MET A 162 5.70 2.80 2.26
N SER A 163 6.17 1.76 2.96
CA SER A 163 5.92 1.59 4.40
C SER A 163 6.58 2.69 5.23
N ILE A 164 7.85 3.02 4.94
CA ILE A 164 8.57 4.09 5.63
C ILE A 164 8.02 5.47 5.23
N VAL A 165 7.72 5.68 3.96
CA VAL A 165 7.12 6.92 3.48
C VAL A 165 5.74 7.13 4.10
N GLY A 166 4.91 6.08 4.13
CA GLY A 166 3.61 6.11 4.79
C GLY A 166 3.71 6.41 6.28
N TYR A 167 4.66 5.81 6.98
CA TYR A 167 4.91 6.10 8.39
C TYR A 167 5.30 7.58 8.63
N VAL A 168 6.23 8.13 7.84
CA VAL A 168 6.66 9.54 7.96
C VAL A 168 5.51 10.50 7.63
N LEU A 169 4.61 10.11 6.72
CA LEU A 169 3.43 10.89 6.33
C LEU A 169 2.26 10.78 7.32
N GLY A 170 2.29 9.82 8.25
CA GLY A 170 1.10 9.45 9.03
C GLY A 170 -0.04 8.94 8.15
N LEU A 171 0.27 8.11 7.16
CA LEU A 171 -0.67 7.57 6.19
C LEU A 171 -1.51 6.43 6.80
N GLY A 172 -2.80 6.67 6.99
CA GLY A 172 -3.80 5.70 7.44
C GLY A 172 -4.60 5.04 6.30
N ASP A 173 -5.68 4.35 6.66
CA ASP A 173 -6.64 3.72 5.74
C ASP A 173 -6.01 2.69 4.77
N ARG A 174 -5.03 1.93 5.26
CA ARG A 174 -4.29 0.93 4.46
C ARG A 174 -5.02 -0.42 4.38
N HIS A 175 -6.32 -0.43 4.16
CA HIS A 175 -7.09 -1.68 4.01
C HIS A 175 -6.68 -2.46 2.74
N ALA A 176 -7.17 -3.69 2.61
CA ALA A 176 -6.75 -4.64 1.57
C ALA A 176 -7.15 -4.27 0.14
N GLU A 177 -7.94 -3.23 -0.07
CA GLU A 177 -8.25 -2.70 -1.40
C GLU A 177 -7.33 -1.55 -1.82
N ASN A 178 -6.68 -0.88 -0.85
CA ASN A 178 -5.77 0.23 -1.09
C ASN A 178 -4.31 -0.19 -1.26
N ILE A 179 -4.01 -1.49 -1.12
CA ILE A 179 -2.70 -2.08 -1.41
C ILE A 179 -2.86 -3.03 -2.59
N LEU A 180 -2.19 -2.72 -3.70
CA LEU A 180 -2.26 -3.45 -4.95
C LEU A 180 -0.90 -3.99 -5.36
N PHE A 181 -0.93 -5.06 -6.16
CA PHE A 181 0.25 -5.67 -6.75
C PHE A 181 0.13 -5.72 -8.26
N ASP A 182 1.21 -5.35 -8.94
CA ASP A 182 1.33 -5.50 -10.38
C ASP A 182 1.72 -6.94 -10.74
N ARG A 183 0.85 -7.64 -11.47
CA ARG A 183 1.08 -9.03 -11.91
C ARG A 183 2.27 -9.21 -12.85
N LEU A 184 2.74 -8.14 -13.51
CA LEU A 184 3.83 -8.22 -14.48
C LEU A 184 5.18 -7.86 -13.87
N SER A 185 5.20 -6.98 -12.87
CA SER A 185 6.46 -6.53 -12.24
C SER A 185 6.65 -7.08 -10.82
N GLY A 186 5.58 -7.33 -10.09
CA GLY A 186 5.60 -7.61 -8.66
C GLY A 186 5.66 -6.34 -7.80
N ASP A 187 5.57 -5.14 -8.37
CA ASP A 187 5.56 -3.88 -7.60
C ASP A 187 4.34 -3.82 -6.66
N CYS A 188 4.58 -3.36 -5.43
CA CYS A 188 3.54 -2.95 -4.49
C CYS A 188 3.18 -1.48 -4.74
N ILE A 189 1.89 -1.19 -4.89
CA ILE A 189 1.36 0.14 -5.16
C ILE A 189 0.29 0.46 -4.12
N HIS A 190 0.38 1.65 -3.53
CA HIS A 190 -0.64 2.16 -2.63
C HIS A 190 -1.51 3.17 -3.39
N VAL A 191 -2.83 3.08 -3.26
CA VAL A 191 -3.79 4.02 -3.83
C VAL A 191 -4.64 4.66 -2.73
N ASP A 192 -5.40 5.69 -3.10
CA ASP A 192 -6.31 6.43 -2.20
C ASP A 192 -5.57 6.97 -0.97
N LEU A 193 -4.75 8.00 -1.16
CA LEU A 193 -3.79 8.47 -0.13
C LEU A 193 -4.35 9.64 0.70
N ASN A 194 -5.66 9.61 0.97
CA ASN A 194 -6.39 10.74 1.54
C ASN A 194 -6.27 10.88 3.07
N MET A 195 -5.98 9.79 3.77
CA MET A 195 -5.83 9.77 5.23
C MET A 195 -4.39 10.04 5.64
N LEU A 196 -3.99 11.32 5.69
CA LEU A 196 -2.62 11.76 5.99
C LEU A 196 -2.53 12.42 7.38
N PHE A 197 -1.30 12.60 7.86
CA PHE A 197 -0.97 13.30 9.10
C PHE A 197 -1.68 12.73 10.32
N ASP A 198 -1.62 11.40 10.44
CA ASP A 198 -2.12 10.64 11.59
C ASP A 198 -3.63 10.76 11.82
N LYS A 199 -4.41 11.25 10.85
CA LYS A 199 -5.90 11.28 10.94
C LYS A 199 -6.54 9.92 11.21
N GLY A 200 -5.83 8.83 10.95
CA GLY A 200 -6.27 7.47 11.33
C GLY A 200 -6.41 7.27 12.85
N SER A 201 -5.69 8.04 13.68
CA SER A 201 -5.83 8.00 15.14
C SER A 201 -7.12 8.63 15.63
N ASP A 202 -7.73 9.51 14.84
CA ASP A 202 -8.96 10.25 15.20
C ASP A 202 -10.23 9.46 14.85
N LEU A 203 -10.09 8.31 14.19
CA LEU A 203 -11.21 7.44 13.87
C LEU A 203 -11.87 6.90 15.15
N PRO A 204 -13.17 6.54 15.12
CA PRO A 204 -13.83 5.91 16.26
C PRO A 204 -13.07 4.68 16.78
N VAL A 205 -12.48 3.89 15.88
CA VAL A 205 -11.52 2.84 16.22
C VAL A 205 -10.15 3.31 15.71
N PRO A 206 -9.27 3.82 16.59
CA PRO A 206 -8.00 4.38 16.18
C PRO A 206 -7.08 3.36 15.49
N GLU A 207 -6.46 3.78 14.40
CA GLU A 207 -5.37 3.03 13.78
C GLU A 207 -4.07 3.27 14.59
N VAL A 208 -3.68 2.29 15.41
CA VAL A 208 -2.48 2.37 16.26
C VAL A 208 -1.22 1.74 15.65
N VAL A 209 -1.36 1.18 14.44
CA VAL A 209 -0.29 0.46 13.74
C VAL A 209 0.43 1.44 12.82
N PRO A 210 1.77 1.54 12.84
CA PRO A 210 2.50 2.59 12.10
C PRO A 210 2.38 2.48 10.58
N PHE A 211 2.25 1.25 10.08
CA PHE A 211 1.95 0.93 8.69
C PHE A 211 1.49 -0.53 8.63
N ARG A 212 0.89 -0.93 7.52
CA ARG A 212 0.38 -2.28 7.38
C ARG A 212 1.46 -3.28 6.98
N LEU A 213 1.82 -4.17 7.91
CA LEU A 213 2.70 -5.32 7.68
C LEU A 213 2.11 -6.57 8.34
N THR A 214 1.08 -7.15 7.71
CA THR A 214 0.38 -8.34 8.22
C THR A 214 1.13 -9.63 7.86
N GLN A 215 0.73 -10.75 8.48
CA GLN A 215 1.28 -12.08 8.18
C GLN A 215 1.31 -12.39 6.67
N SER A 216 0.27 -12.00 5.92
CA SER A 216 0.19 -12.24 4.47
C SER A 216 1.26 -11.48 3.69
N LEU A 217 1.56 -10.24 4.09
CA LEU A 217 2.64 -9.48 3.47
C LEU A 217 4.01 -10.07 3.87
N VAL A 218 4.17 -10.45 5.13
CA VAL A 218 5.43 -11.06 5.60
C VAL A 218 5.73 -12.39 4.92
N ASP A 219 4.72 -13.22 4.67
CA ASP A 219 4.83 -14.49 3.94
C ASP A 219 5.50 -14.32 2.57
N ALA A 220 5.10 -13.29 1.81
CA ALA A 220 5.65 -13.01 0.49
C ALA A 220 7.08 -12.40 0.52
N LEU A 221 7.60 -11.98 1.68
CA LEU A 221 9.00 -11.52 1.81
C LEU A 221 10.01 -12.68 1.76
N GLY A 222 9.52 -13.93 1.83
CA GLY A 222 10.33 -15.13 1.83
C GLY A 222 10.75 -15.57 3.23
N VAL A 223 11.67 -16.54 3.30
CA VAL A 223 12.01 -17.28 4.53
C VAL A 223 12.51 -16.38 5.67
N LEU A 224 13.24 -15.31 5.35
CA LEU A 224 13.74 -14.36 6.35
C LEU A 224 12.67 -13.35 6.82
N GLY A 225 11.48 -13.36 6.20
CA GLY A 225 10.40 -12.43 6.46
C GLY A 225 10.88 -10.97 6.40
N TYR A 226 10.44 -10.18 7.38
CA TYR A 226 10.81 -8.77 7.48
C TYR A 226 12.27 -8.54 7.89
N LYS A 227 12.95 -9.50 8.53
CA LYS A 227 14.36 -9.43 8.95
C LYS A 227 15.38 -9.54 7.81
N GLY A 228 14.90 -9.78 6.59
CA GLY A 228 15.73 -9.90 5.40
C GLY A 228 15.95 -8.57 4.67
N LYS A 229 15.67 -8.60 3.36
CA LYS A 229 15.84 -7.46 2.47
C LYS A 229 14.93 -6.28 2.84
N PHE A 230 13.74 -6.56 3.38
CA PHE A 230 12.78 -5.56 3.82
C PHE A 230 13.38 -4.60 4.85
N GLU A 231 13.89 -5.10 5.98
CA GLU A 231 14.52 -4.27 7.02
C GLU A 231 15.68 -3.42 6.47
N LYS A 232 16.52 -4.00 5.60
CA LYS A 232 17.62 -3.26 4.96
C LYS A 232 17.10 -2.13 4.07
N SER A 233 16.10 -2.38 3.23
CA SER A 233 15.49 -1.37 2.37
C SER A 233 14.82 -0.27 3.20
N CYS A 234 14.09 -0.63 4.27
CA CYS A 234 13.50 0.33 5.21
C CYS A 234 14.54 1.26 5.84
N ARG A 235 15.66 0.71 6.31
CA ARG A 235 16.74 1.50 6.92
C ARG A 235 17.36 2.49 5.94
N VAL A 236 17.62 2.05 4.70
CA VAL A 236 18.17 2.92 3.65
C VAL A 236 17.17 4.02 3.30
N THR A 237 15.89 3.68 3.10
CA THR A 237 14.85 4.66 2.84
C THR A 237 14.77 5.69 3.97
N LEU A 238 14.72 5.25 5.23
CA LEU A 238 14.64 6.15 6.38
C LEU A 238 15.85 7.09 6.45
N ARG A 239 17.07 6.57 6.23
CA ARG A 239 18.29 7.39 6.17
C ARG A 239 18.17 8.46 5.08
N VAL A 240 17.80 8.08 3.86
CA VAL A 240 17.67 9.01 2.73
C VAL A 240 16.65 10.11 3.04
N LEU A 241 15.52 9.76 3.68
CA LEU A 241 14.53 10.75 4.10
C LEU A 241 15.09 11.70 5.17
N GLN A 242 15.83 11.18 6.16
CA GLN A 242 16.43 11.99 7.22
C GLN A 242 17.51 12.95 6.70
N GLU A 243 18.35 12.51 5.76
CA GLU A 243 19.38 13.34 5.13
C GLU A 243 18.79 14.47 4.28
N ASN A 244 17.59 14.27 3.71
CA ASN A 244 16.91 15.25 2.86
C ASN A 244 15.72 15.94 3.58
N LYS A 245 15.72 15.95 4.91
CA LYS A 245 14.59 16.43 5.74
C LYS A 245 14.14 17.85 5.40
N GLU A 246 15.08 18.76 5.12
CA GLU A 246 14.75 20.18 4.90
C GLU A 246 13.98 20.38 3.59
N SER A 247 14.40 19.70 2.53
CA SER A 247 13.67 19.70 1.26
C SER A 247 12.30 19.03 1.42
N LEU A 248 12.20 17.92 2.16
CA LEU A 248 10.91 17.27 2.43
C LEU A 248 9.97 18.20 3.22
N LEU A 249 10.46 18.86 4.26
CA LEU A 249 9.70 19.81 5.08
C LEU A 249 9.18 20.99 4.26
N SER A 250 9.98 21.55 3.36
CA SER A 250 9.53 22.65 2.49
C SER A 250 8.31 22.28 1.63
N VAL A 251 8.24 21.04 1.13
CA VAL A 251 7.08 20.54 0.38
C VAL A 251 5.90 20.29 1.31
N PHE A 252 6.15 19.79 2.52
CA PHE A 252 5.10 19.60 3.53
C PHE A 252 4.47 20.90 4.01
N GLU A 253 5.26 21.94 4.22
CA GLU A 253 4.74 23.25 4.61
C GLU A 253 3.77 23.77 3.56
N THR A 254 4.09 23.62 2.27
CA THR A 254 3.14 23.95 1.21
C THR A 254 1.88 23.08 1.25
N PHE A 255 2.00 21.79 1.59
CA PHE A 255 0.86 20.88 1.72
C PHE A 255 -0.10 21.28 2.85
N VAL A 256 0.43 21.70 4.00
CA VAL A 256 -0.36 22.08 5.19
C VAL A 256 -1.01 23.45 5.04
N HIS A 257 -0.32 24.39 4.37
CA HIS A 257 -0.79 25.77 4.21
C HIS A 257 -1.66 26.01 2.98
N ASP A 258 -1.72 25.08 2.03
CA ASP A 258 -2.63 25.15 0.88
C ASP A 258 -4.05 24.77 1.35
N PRO A 259 -5.02 25.71 1.43
CA PRO A 259 -6.38 25.44 1.85
C PRO A 259 -7.11 24.73 0.69
N VAL A 260 -6.82 23.44 0.55
CA VAL A 260 -7.47 22.55 -0.42
C VAL A 260 -8.84 22.16 0.11
#